data_AF-A0AAD9TI99-F1
#
_entry.id   AF-A0AAD9TI99-F1
#
_cell.length_a   1.000
_cell.length_b   1.000
_cell.length_c   1.000
_cell.angle_alpha   90.00
_cell.angle_beta   90.00
_cell.angle_gamma   90.00
#
_symmetry.space_group_name_H-M   'P 1'
#
loop_
_entity.id
_entity.type
_entity.pdbx_description
1 polymer ?
#
loop_
_entity_poly.entity_id
_entity_poly.type
_entity_poly.pdbx_seq_one_letter_code
_entity_poly.pdbx_strand_id
1 'polypeptide(L)'
;MVQGLSLSTLTTSGNGGFYGSTSSWRRHFNLVKKTHIGIDRQCLWHQFVQCLHFKGNPNILRQRNLRVEAGWLFKGGGDQSLDASSERSESANEDVLIFFFQLDLATRVQCALNMEQYEIAQQLRNKLAEVEAEISRQKEVKRGSSSKSEAQDKAISIIRLRADLQSAIESENYALAAGLRDQISKLEAESLAASAKALALENAKYAFRLGQKVKHKIFGYQAVICGMDPVCCETSSWMEVAQVEKLPRGSNQPFYQVLVDVHADPNLLVAYVPEDNLLVPDQPDKGRFDHPYLSFLFYGADAAGDFIPIKQLREKYNKPRHEIPNDPQDEEPQ
;
A
#
# COMPACT_ATOMS: atom_id res chain seq x y z
N MET A 1 -48.50 33.24 -48.38
CA MET A 1 -49.84 32.92 -48.94
C MET A 1 -50.03 31.41 -48.77
N VAL A 2 -51.06 30.91 -48.07
CA VAL A 2 -52.50 30.86 -48.47
C VAL A 2 -52.63 29.87 -49.64
N GLN A 3 -53.34 28.72 -49.58
CA GLN A 3 -54.20 28.02 -48.59
C GLN A 3 -53.97 26.48 -48.77
N GLY A 4 -54.52 25.51 -48.02
CA GLY A 4 -55.58 25.48 -47.00
C GLY A 4 -56.75 24.55 -47.40
N LEU A 5 -57.37 23.85 -46.41
CA LEU A 5 -58.52 22.87 -46.43
C LEU A 5 -58.08 21.38 -46.26
N SER A 6 -58.57 20.54 -45.32
CA SER A 6 -59.90 20.30 -44.67
C SER A 6 -60.79 19.34 -45.48
N LEU A 7 -61.61 18.40 -44.96
CA LEU A 7 -62.02 18.01 -43.56
C LEU A 7 -61.39 16.62 -43.15
N SER A 8 -61.87 15.68 -42.29
CA SER A 8 -63.19 15.34 -41.68
C SER A 8 -63.13 14.61 -40.30
N THR A 9 -64.26 14.69 -39.59
CA THR A 9 -64.79 13.94 -38.40
C THR A 9 -65.19 12.48 -38.69
N LEU A 10 -65.41 11.51 -37.77
CA LEU A 10 -65.25 11.30 -36.29
C LEU A 10 -65.23 9.74 -36.02
N THR A 11 -65.65 9.01 -34.95
CA THR A 11 -66.48 9.24 -33.73
C THR A 11 -66.26 8.15 -32.64
N THR A 12 -66.30 8.55 -31.35
CA THR A 12 -66.57 7.84 -30.06
C THR A 12 -66.58 6.29 -29.89
N SER A 13 -65.72 5.81 -28.97
CA SER A 13 -65.99 4.89 -27.83
C SER A 13 -64.70 4.79 -26.96
N GLY A 14 -64.64 4.50 -25.64
CA GLY A 14 -65.67 4.19 -24.64
C GLY A 14 -65.09 3.85 -23.24
N ASN A 15 -64.26 4.74 -22.67
CA ASN A 15 -63.72 4.87 -21.29
C ASN A 15 -63.70 3.66 -20.29
N GLY A 16 -62.53 3.41 -19.66
CA GLY A 16 -62.44 2.97 -18.24
C GLY A 16 -61.51 1.78 -17.92
N GLY A 17 -60.69 1.91 -16.87
CA GLY A 17 -59.97 0.78 -16.25
C GLY A 17 -58.61 1.11 -15.61
N PHE A 18 -58.51 1.03 -14.28
CA PHE A 18 -57.27 1.22 -13.50
C PHE A 18 -56.67 -0.15 -13.10
N TYR A 19 -55.35 -0.35 -13.26
CA TYR A 19 -54.38 -0.65 -12.19
C TYR A 19 -53.07 -1.22 -12.75
N GLY A 20 -51.93 -0.82 -12.17
CA GLY A 20 -50.62 -1.41 -12.44
C GLY A 20 -50.23 -2.45 -11.38
N SER A 21 -49.35 -3.38 -11.75
CA SER A 21 -48.74 -4.33 -10.82
C SER A 21 -47.25 -4.51 -11.11
N THR A 22 -46.42 -4.46 -10.07
CA THR A 22 -45.01 -4.82 -10.12
C THR A 22 -44.86 -6.33 -9.92
N SER A 23 -43.80 -6.94 -10.45
CA SER A 23 -43.38 -8.28 -10.04
C SER A 23 -41.88 -8.34 -9.77
N SER A 24 -41.54 -8.90 -8.61
CA SER A 24 -40.16 -9.15 -8.19
C SER A 24 -39.76 -10.57 -8.59
N TRP A 25 -38.55 -10.75 -9.13
CA TRP A 25 -38.00 -12.10 -9.33
C TRP A 25 -36.74 -12.33 -8.50
N ARG A 26 -36.92 -12.99 -7.35
CA ARG A 26 -35.87 -13.60 -6.53
C ARG A 26 -35.61 -15.01 -7.08
N ARG A 27 -34.35 -15.43 -7.23
CA ARG A 27 -33.99 -16.84 -7.51
C ARG A 27 -32.96 -17.31 -6.49
N HIS A 28 -33.23 -18.47 -5.88
CA HIS A 28 -32.27 -19.21 -5.05
C HIS A 28 -31.38 -20.10 -5.92
N PHE A 29 -30.21 -20.45 -5.40
CA PHE A 29 -29.50 -21.68 -5.75
C PHE A 29 -29.09 -22.39 -4.45
N ASN A 30 -29.18 -23.72 -4.44
CA ASN A 30 -28.92 -24.56 -3.26
C ASN A 30 -27.57 -25.29 -3.35
N LEU A 31 -27.04 -25.65 -2.18
CA LEU A 31 -25.75 -26.30 -1.99
C LEU A 31 -25.87 -27.84 -2.01
N VAL A 32 -24.92 -28.54 -2.62
CA VAL A 32 -24.74 -30.01 -2.54
C VAL A 32 -23.24 -30.32 -2.30
N LYS A 33 -22.91 -31.46 -1.68
CA LYS A 33 -21.55 -31.81 -1.19
C LYS A 33 -21.06 -33.19 -1.68
N LYS A 34 -19.72 -33.31 -1.85
CA LYS A 34 -18.90 -34.55 -1.85
C LYS A 34 -19.10 -35.53 -3.04
N THR A 35 -18.13 -36.36 -3.50
CA THR A 35 -16.74 -36.64 -3.06
C THR A 35 -15.83 -37.24 -4.16
N HIS A 36 -14.50 -37.12 -3.94
CA HIS A 36 -13.37 -38.00 -4.36
C HIS A 36 -12.91 -38.13 -5.84
N ILE A 37 -11.70 -37.59 -6.08
CA ILE A 37 -10.50 -38.18 -6.71
C ILE A 37 -10.62 -38.89 -8.08
N GLY A 38 -9.97 -38.29 -9.08
CA GLY A 38 -9.40 -38.92 -10.27
C GLY A 38 -8.34 -37.99 -10.87
N ILE A 39 -7.20 -38.54 -11.32
CA ILE A 39 -6.11 -37.73 -11.92
C ILE A 39 -6.24 -37.79 -13.44
N ASP A 40 -6.33 -36.62 -14.08
CA ASP A 40 -5.85 -36.44 -15.46
C ASP A 40 -5.26 -35.01 -15.61
N ARG A 41 -4.34 -34.85 -16.55
CA ARG A 41 -3.40 -33.71 -16.65
C ARG A 41 -3.48 -33.05 -18.02
N GLN A 42 -4.51 -32.23 -18.24
CA GLN A 42 -4.60 -31.34 -19.42
C GLN A 42 -4.66 -29.87 -19.04
N CYS A 43 -3.87 -29.06 -19.76
CA CYS A 43 -3.72 -27.63 -19.51
C CYS A 43 -4.85 -26.83 -20.17
N LEU A 44 -5.68 -26.16 -19.36
CA LEU A 44 -6.71 -25.22 -19.83
C LEU A 44 -6.44 -23.81 -19.28
N TRP A 45 -5.54 -23.08 -19.94
CA TRP A 45 -5.16 -21.69 -19.61
C TRP A 45 -6.24 -20.63 -19.98
N HIS A 46 -7.52 -21.01 -19.96
CA HIS A 46 -8.64 -20.19 -20.46
C HIS A 46 -9.87 -20.18 -19.53
N GLN A 47 -9.69 -19.90 -18.22
CA GLN A 47 -10.85 -19.59 -17.36
C GLN A 47 -10.63 -18.60 -16.20
N PHE A 48 -9.42 -18.05 -16.01
CA PHE A 48 -9.11 -17.09 -14.93
C PHE A 48 -9.05 -15.62 -15.37
N VAL A 49 -9.98 -15.23 -16.26
CA VAL A 49 -10.27 -13.81 -16.57
C VAL A 49 -11.75 -13.53 -16.28
N GLN A 50 -12.18 -13.74 -15.04
CA GLN A 50 -13.44 -13.18 -14.55
C GLN A 50 -13.23 -11.70 -14.25
N CYS A 51 -13.45 -10.86 -15.26
CA CYS A 51 -13.29 -9.41 -15.17
C CYS A 51 -14.11 -8.82 -14.01
N LEU A 52 -13.41 -8.26 -13.02
CA LEU A 52 -13.97 -7.35 -12.02
C LEU A 52 -14.49 -6.08 -12.74
N HIS A 53 -15.73 -6.15 -13.21
CA HIS A 53 -16.45 -5.03 -13.84
C HIS A 53 -16.83 -3.99 -12.78
N PHE A 54 -15.83 -3.25 -12.32
CA PHE A 54 -16.02 -2.11 -11.44
C PHE A 54 -16.73 -0.99 -12.22
N LYS A 55 -18.07 -0.99 -12.19
CA LYS A 55 -18.93 -0.03 -12.90
C LYS A 55 -18.95 1.33 -12.16
N GLY A 56 -17.77 1.88 -11.93
CA GLY A 56 -17.57 3.20 -11.33
C GLY A 56 -18.04 4.29 -12.28
N ASN A 57 -19.00 5.09 -11.83
CA ASN A 57 -19.53 6.22 -12.60
C ASN A 57 -18.54 7.41 -12.48
N PRO A 58 -17.91 7.89 -13.58
CA PRO A 58 -16.78 8.82 -13.50
C PRO A 58 -17.24 10.28 -13.29
N ASN A 59 -17.85 10.57 -12.13
CA ASN A 59 -18.38 11.90 -11.78
C ASN A 59 -18.39 12.16 -10.26
N ILE A 60 -17.26 11.96 -9.58
CA ILE A 60 -17.04 12.46 -8.21
C ILE A 60 -15.72 13.25 -8.16
N LEU A 61 -15.72 14.42 -8.79
CA LEU A 61 -14.65 15.42 -8.65
C LEU A 61 -15.25 16.74 -8.17
N ARG A 62 -15.70 16.75 -6.90
CA ARG A 62 -16.11 17.95 -6.18
C ARG A 62 -15.68 17.84 -4.72
N GLN A 63 -14.82 18.76 -4.28
CA GLN A 63 -14.24 18.77 -2.94
C GLN A 63 -15.31 18.70 -1.85
N ARG A 64 -15.23 17.66 -1.02
CA ARG A 64 -15.74 17.64 0.35
C ARG A 64 -14.77 16.86 1.22
N ASN A 65 -14.38 17.43 2.35
CA ASN A 65 -13.56 16.76 3.36
C ASN A 65 -14.41 15.76 4.13
N LEU A 66 -14.76 14.64 3.47
CA LEU A 66 -15.46 13.52 4.08
C LEU A 66 -14.41 12.52 4.58
N ARG A 67 -14.04 12.66 5.86
CA ARG A 67 -13.34 11.61 6.60
C ARG A 67 -14.29 10.40 6.67
N VAL A 68 -14.00 9.34 5.92
CA VAL A 68 -14.80 8.12 5.90
C VAL A 68 -14.42 7.26 7.10
N GLU A 69 -14.89 7.62 8.29
CA GLU A 69 -14.82 6.71 9.44
C GLU A 69 -15.70 5.50 9.16
N ALA A 70 -15.08 4.34 8.93
CA ALA A 70 -15.76 3.05 8.86
C ALA A 70 -16.15 2.59 10.29
N GLY A 71 -17.12 3.30 10.88
CA GLY A 71 -17.59 3.08 12.27
C GLY A 71 -18.35 1.77 12.43
N TRP A 72 -17.63 0.66 12.64
CA TRP A 72 -18.22 -0.64 12.94
C TRP A 72 -18.77 -0.69 14.37
N LEU A 73 -20.06 -1.04 14.51
CA LEU A 73 -20.84 -0.91 15.74
C LEU A 73 -20.61 -2.04 16.76
N PHE A 74 -19.38 -2.20 17.26
CA PHE A 74 -19.05 -3.14 18.34
C PHE A 74 -18.25 -2.51 19.48
N LYS A 75 -18.80 -1.45 20.08
CA LYS A 75 -18.29 -0.93 21.36
C LYS A 75 -18.77 -1.80 22.54
N GLY A 76 -18.27 -3.03 22.59
CA GLY A 76 -18.31 -3.86 23.80
C GLY A 76 -17.58 -3.15 24.94
N GLY A 77 -18.11 -3.25 26.16
CA GLY A 77 -17.57 -2.51 27.30
C GLY A 77 -16.69 -3.36 28.20
N GLY A 78 -15.60 -2.77 28.70
CA GLY A 78 -15.14 -3.05 30.06
C GLY A 78 -13.98 -4.02 30.26
N ASP A 79 -12.85 -3.82 29.59
CA ASP A 79 -11.55 -3.92 30.27
C ASP A 79 -10.51 -2.96 29.62
N GLN A 80 -9.39 -2.71 30.30
CA GLN A 80 -8.23 -1.97 29.76
C GLN A 80 -7.12 -2.90 29.24
N SER A 81 -7.47 -4.11 28.83
CA SER A 81 -6.59 -4.91 27.97
C SER A 81 -6.32 -4.15 26.68
N LEU A 82 -5.04 -3.99 26.32
CA LEU A 82 -4.67 -3.64 24.94
C LEU A 82 -5.23 -4.74 24.03
N ASP A 83 -5.96 -4.32 23.00
CA ASP A 83 -6.52 -5.19 21.97
C ASP A 83 -5.66 -5.09 20.69
N ALA A 84 -5.58 -6.17 19.91
CA ALA A 84 -4.80 -6.22 18.68
C ALA A 84 -5.30 -5.18 17.65
N SER A 85 -6.57 -4.79 17.72
CA SER A 85 -7.14 -3.69 16.92
C SER A 85 -6.46 -2.34 17.12
N SER A 86 -5.67 -2.13 18.19
CA SER A 86 -4.86 -0.93 18.41
C SER A 86 -3.68 -0.81 17.43
N GLU A 87 -3.16 -1.93 16.89
CA GLU A 87 -2.10 -1.94 15.88
C GLU A 87 -2.63 -1.81 14.44
N ARG A 88 -3.96 -1.69 14.27
CA ARG A 88 -4.59 -1.48 12.97
C ARG A 88 -4.27 -0.07 12.46
N SER A 89 -3.45 0.05 11.42
CA SER A 89 -3.30 1.29 10.67
C SER A 89 -4.19 1.27 9.41
N GLU A 90 -5.02 2.30 9.27
CA GLU A 90 -5.75 2.56 8.02
C GLU A 90 -4.78 2.93 6.88
N SER A 91 -3.72 3.69 7.19
CA SER A 91 -2.71 4.17 6.24
C SER A 91 -1.79 3.04 5.74
N ALA A 92 -1.45 2.04 6.56
CA ALA A 92 -0.74 0.84 6.12
C ALA A 92 -1.62 -0.05 5.21
N ASN A 93 -2.92 -0.14 5.51
CA ASN A 93 -3.87 -0.84 4.65
C ASN A 93 -4.11 -0.11 3.32
N GLU A 94 -4.16 1.24 3.33
CA GLU A 94 -4.15 2.05 2.10
C GLU A 94 -2.89 1.79 1.27
N ASP A 95 -1.69 1.76 1.88
CA ASP A 95 -0.41 1.53 1.19
C ASP A 95 -0.34 0.14 0.51
N VAL A 96 -1.07 -0.85 1.02
CA VAL A 96 -1.26 -2.19 0.42
C VAL A 96 -2.31 -2.15 -0.71
N LEU A 97 -3.46 -1.50 -0.51
CA LEU A 97 -4.50 -1.35 -1.54
C LEU A 97 -4.03 -0.53 -2.76
N ILE A 98 -3.26 0.53 -2.52
CA ILE A 98 -2.62 1.35 -3.55
C ILE A 98 -1.65 0.50 -4.36
N PHE A 99 -0.84 -0.34 -3.71
CA PHE A 99 0.08 -1.25 -4.39
C PHE A 99 -0.66 -2.26 -5.28
N PHE A 100 -1.81 -2.79 -4.85
CA PHE A 100 -2.66 -3.63 -5.73
C PHE A 100 -3.20 -2.87 -6.94
N PHE A 101 -3.59 -1.60 -6.77
CA PHE A 101 -4.05 -0.79 -7.90
C PHE A 101 -2.94 -0.51 -8.92
N GLN A 102 -1.70 -0.27 -8.46
CA GLN A 102 -0.53 -0.17 -9.34
C GLN A 102 -0.25 -1.50 -10.08
N LEU A 103 -0.33 -2.65 -9.39
CA LEU A 103 -0.16 -3.98 -10.01
C LEU A 103 -1.23 -4.28 -11.06
N ASP A 104 -2.50 -3.97 -10.77
CA ASP A 104 -3.62 -4.14 -11.71
C ASP A 104 -3.46 -3.25 -12.94
N LEU A 105 -3.14 -1.97 -12.77
CA LEU A 105 -2.86 -1.05 -13.88
C LEU A 105 -1.67 -1.52 -14.73
N ALA A 106 -0.55 -1.88 -14.11
CA ALA A 106 0.64 -2.38 -14.83
C ALA A 106 0.34 -3.68 -15.61
N THR A 107 -0.43 -4.59 -15.01
CA THR A 107 -0.87 -5.83 -15.67
C THR A 107 -1.78 -5.52 -16.87
N ARG A 108 -2.74 -4.59 -16.73
CA ARG A 108 -3.61 -4.17 -17.84
C ARG A 108 -2.86 -3.45 -18.95
N VAL A 109 -1.84 -2.64 -18.63
CA VAL A 109 -0.92 -2.07 -19.63
C VAL A 109 -0.24 -3.18 -20.40
N GLN A 110 0.33 -4.19 -19.74
CA GLN A 110 0.99 -5.30 -20.43
C GLN A 110 0.03 -6.13 -21.28
N CYS A 111 -1.18 -6.41 -20.80
CA CYS A 111 -2.22 -7.09 -21.59
C CYS A 111 -2.62 -6.28 -22.83
N ALA A 112 -2.81 -4.96 -22.71
CA ALA A 112 -3.16 -4.09 -23.83
C ALA A 112 -2.03 -4.05 -24.88
N LEU A 113 -0.76 -4.00 -24.46
CA LEU A 113 0.40 -4.09 -25.36
C LEU A 113 0.48 -5.45 -26.06
N ASN A 114 0.26 -6.55 -25.33
CA ASN A 114 0.23 -7.90 -25.89
C ASN A 114 -0.95 -8.14 -26.86
N MET A 115 -1.95 -7.25 -26.86
CA MET A 115 -3.09 -7.25 -27.79
C MET A 115 -3.00 -6.11 -28.83
N GLU A 116 -1.85 -5.43 -28.93
CA GLU A 116 -1.58 -4.31 -29.85
C GLU A 116 -2.55 -3.11 -29.71
N GLN A 117 -3.19 -2.97 -28.55
CA GLN A 117 -4.13 -1.89 -28.22
C GLN A 117 -3.39 -0.66 -27.65
N TYR A 118 -2.52 -0.06 -28.47
CA TYR A 118 -1.57 0.97 -28.04
C TYR A 118 -2.23 2.22 -27.43
N GLU A 119 -3.38 2.67 -27.92
CA GLU A 119 -4.11 3.82 -27.37
C GLU A 119 -4.61 3.53 -25.96
N ILE A 120 -5.14 2.33 -25.73
CA ILE A 120 -5.63 1.88 -24.42
C ILE A 120 -4.45 1.69 -23.47
N ALA A 121 -3.36 1.08 -23.93
CA ALA A 121 -2.12 0.96 -23.17
C ALA A 121 -1.57 2.34 -22.75
N GLN A 122 -1.63 3.34 -23.63
CA GLN A 122 -1.18 4.70 -23.31
C GLN A 122 -2.13 5.41 -22.33
N GLN A 123 -3.44 5.25 -22.46
CA GLN A 123 -4.40 5.77 -21.47
C GLN A 123 -4.19 5.16 -20.08
N LEU A 124 -3.87 3.87 -20.00
CA LEU A 124 -3.57 3.19 -18.74
C LEU A 124 -2.21 3.63 -18.15
N ARG A 125 -1.18 3.82 -18.99
CA ARG A 125 0.12 4.40 -18.57
C ARG A 125 -0.04 5.82 -18.00
N ASN A 126 -0.83 6.68 -18.66
CA ASN A 126 -1.08 8.04 -18.18
C ASN A 126 -1.73 8.03 -16.78
N LYS A 127 -2.70 7.13 -16.55
CA LYS A 127 -3.33 6.93 -15.23
C LYS A 127 -2.37 6.39 -14.18
N LEU A 128 -1.48 5.46 -14.55
CA LEU A 128 -0.46 4.95 -13.63
C LEU A 128 0.50 6.07 -13.20
N ALA A 129 0.94 6.93 -14.12
CA ALA A 129 1.78 8.09 -13.81
C ALA A 129 1.06 9.15 -12.96
N GLU A 130 -0.24 9.39 -13.18
CA GLU A 130 -1.07 10.25 -12.34
C GLU A 130 -1.16 9.73 -10.89
N VAL A 131 -1.35 8.41 -10.73
CA VAL A 131 -1.36 7.73 -9.43
C VAL A 131 0.01 7.80 -8.74
N GLU A 132 1.11 7.56 -9.46
CA GLU A 132 2.47 7.63 -8.93
C GLU A 132 2.86 9.05 -8.50
N ALA A 133 2.42 10.07 -9.22
CA ALA A 133 2.60 11.48 -8.84
C ALA A 133 1.82 11.82 -7.55
N GLU A 134 0.57 11.38 -7.43
CA GLU A 134 -0.25 11.61 -6.23
C GLU A 134 0.29 10.86 -5.00
N ILE A 135 0.75 9.60 -5.16
CA ILE A 135 1.44 8.86 -4.09
C ILE A 135 2.69 9.61 -3.62
N SER A 136 3.47 10.14 -4.55
CA SER A 136 4.68 10.93 -4.24
C SER A 136 4.33 12.19 -3.45
N ARG A 137 3.33 12.94 -3.91
CA ARG A 137 2.81 14.15 -3.23
C ARG A 137 2.29 13.83 -1.82
N GLN A 138 1.57 12.74 -1.64
CA GLN A 138 1.07 12.32 -0.32
C GLN A 138 2.21 11.89 0.62
N LYS A 139 3.26 11.23 0.10
CA LYS A 139 4.45 10.87 0.89
C LYS A 139 5.26 12.10 1.30
N GLU A 140 5.33 13.13 0.46
CA GLU A 140 5.92 14.43 0.83
C GLU A 140 5.10 15.17 1.88
N VAL A 141 3.76 15.10 1.84
CA VAL A 141 2.91 15.64 2.91
C VAL A 141 3.08 14.87 4.22
N LYS A 142 3.09 13.53 4.20
CA LYS A 142 3.27 12.69 5.41
C LYS A 142 4.67 12.86 6.03
N ARG A 143 5.72 12.99 5.21
CA ARG A 143 7.12 13.07 5.67
C ARG A 143 7.57 14.47 6.10
N GLY A 144 6.74 15.49 5.85
CA GLY A 144 7.17 16.89 5.81
C GLY A 144 8.03 17.18 4.57
N SER A 145 8.44 18.44 4.42
CA SER A 145 9.33 18.89 3.33
C SER A 145 10.48 17.91 3.15
N SER A 146 10.54 17.30 1.96
CA SER A 146 11.41 16.14 1.72
C SER A 146 12.85 16.48 2.10
N SER A 147 13.41 15.78 3.09
CA SER A 147 14.82 15.96 3.51
C SER A 147 15.83 15.91 2.36
N LYS A 148 15.47 15.31 1.21
CA LYS A 148 16.24 15.35 -0.04
C LYS A 148 16.14 16.71 -0.76
N SER A 149 14.95 17.30 -0.85
CA SER A 149 14.77 18.69 -1.29
C SER A 149 15.48 19.64 -0.33
N GLU A 150 15.22 19.54 0.98
CA GLU A 150 15.85 20.42 1.97
C GLU A 150 17.39 20.37 1.91
N ALA A 151 17.98 19.20 1.69
CA ALA A 151 19.42 19.07 1.49
C ALA A 151 19.90 19.70 0.15
N GLN A 152 19.11 19.60 -0.93
CA GLN A 152 19.38 20.25 -2.22
C GLN A 152 19.24 21.78 -2.12
N ASP A 153 18.18 22.28 -1.49
CA ASP A 153 17.91 23.70 -1.26
C ASP A 153 18.97 24.33 -0.35
N LYS A 154 19.43 23.62 0.70
CA LYS A 154 20.59 24.02 1.50
C LYS A 154 21.88 24.00 0.69
N ALA A 155 22.12 23.00 -0.16
CA ALA A 155 23.31 22.96 -1.02
C ALA A 155 23.35 24.12 -2.04
N ILE A 156 22.21 24.45 -2.68
CA ILE A 156 22.06 25.62 -3.54
C ILE A 156 22.31 26.91 -2.76
N SER A 157 21.83 27.00 -1.52
CA SER A 157 22.05 28.15 -0.64
C SER A 157 23.52 28.31 -0.23
N ILE A 158 24.22 27.21 0.09
CA ILE A 158 25.66 27.20 0.36
C ILE A 158 26.46 27.66 -0.87
N ILE A 159 26.08 27.22 -2.09
CA ILE A 159 26.73 27.67 -3.33
C ILE A 159 26.57 29.19 -3.54
N ARG A 160 25.38 29.75 -3.27
CA ARG A 160 25.14 31.21 -3.32
C ARG A 160 25.98 31.95 -2.30
N LEU A 161 25.92 31.57 -1.03
CA LEU A 161 26.69 32.21 0.05
C LEU A 161 28.20 32.14 -0.19
N ARG A 162 28.71 31.09 -0.85
CA ARG A 162 30.13 31.01 -1.25
C ARG A 162 30.50 32.00 -2.37
N ALA A 163 29.58 32.32 -3.28
CA ALA A 163 29.77 33.39 -4.27
C ALA A 163 29.67 34.78 -3.62
N ASP A 164 28.72 34.98 -2.72
CA ASP A 164 28.59 36.22 -1.92
C ASP A 164 29.84 36.45 -1.06
N LEU A 165 30.40 35.38 -0.47
CA LEU A 165 31.65 35.42 0.29
C LEU A 165 32.84 35.83 -0.58
N GLN A 166 32.94 35.30 -1.79
CA GLN A 166 33.98 35.69 -2.75
C GLN A 166 33.86 37.19 -3.12
N SER A 167 32.65 37.67 -3.39
CA SER A 167 32.38 39.08 -3.65
C SER A 167 32.69 39.98 -2.44
N ALA A 168 32.41 39.53 -1.21
CA ALA A 168 32.76 40.24 0.02
C ALA A 168 34.27 40.33 0.26
N ILE A 169 35.05 39.33 -0.19
CA ILE A 169 36.52 39.35 -0.16
C ILE A 169 37.08 40.30 -1.24
N GLU A 170 36.54 40.25 -2.46
CA GLU A 170 36.94 41.13 -3.58
C GLU A 170 36.61 42.61 -3.35
N SER A 171 35.64 42.90 -2.48
CA SER A 171 35.29 44.26 -2.01
C SER A 171 35.91 44.63 -0.65
N GLU A 172 36.89 43.87 -0.17
CA GLU A 172 37.62 44.06 1.10
C GLU A 172 36.71 44.13 2.36
N ASN A 173 35.47 43.66 2.27
CA ASN A 173 34.50 43.69 3.36
C ASN A 173 34.62 42.44 4.27
N TYR A 174 35.73 42.39 5.00
CA TYR A 174 36.07 41.26 5.88
C TYR A 174 35.02 41.01 6.98
N ALA A 175 34.28 42.04 7.43
CA ALA A 175 33.21 41.89 8.41
C ALA A 175 32.00 41.10 7.85
N LEU A 176 31.59 41.39 6.61
CA LEU A 176 30.58 40.63 5.90
C LEU A 176 31.07 39.21 5.57
N ALA A 177 32.32 39.07 5.13
CA ALA A 177 32.93 37.78 4.82
C ALA A 177 32.97 36.83 6.04
N ALA A 178 33.25 37.35 7.25
CA ALA A 178 33.17 36.56 8.48
C ALA A 178 31.75 36.03 8.74
N GLY A 179 30.73 36.90 8.69
CA GLY A 179 29.33 36.51 8.90
C GLY A 179 28.82 35.51 7.85
N LEU A 180 29.26 35.63 6.59
CA LEU A 180 28.94 34.66 5.54
C LEU A 180 29.61 33.31 5.78
N ARG A 181 30.86 33.28 6.26
CA ARG A 181 31.58 32.06 6.63
C ARG A 181 30.88 31.31 7.78
N ASP A 182 30.37 32.01 8.77
CA ASP A 182 29.63 31.41 9.89
C ASP A 182 28.30 30.81 9.43
N GLN A 183 27.58 31.50 8.53
CA GLN A 183 26.35 30.99 7.91
C GLN A 183 26.60 29.74 7.05
N ILE A 184 27.66 29.74 6.24
CA ILE A 184 28.10 28.57 5.46
C ILE A 184 28.39 27.40 6.41
N SER A 185 29.20 27.63 7.44
CA SER A 185 29.59 26.59 8.43
C SER A 185 28.35 25.99 9.13
N LYS A 186 27.36 26.82 9.47
CA LYS A 186 26.08 26.37 10.04
C LYS A 186 25.28 25.51 9.05
N LEU A 187 25.09 25.97 7.81
CA LEU A 187 24.32 25.23 6.80
C LEU A 187 25.02 23.93 6.38
N GLU A 188 26.34 23.90 6.34
CA GLU A 188 27.13 22.69 6.11
C GLU A 188 26.95 21.67 7.23
N ALA A 189 26.96 22.10 8.51
CA ALA A 189 26.66 21.22 9.64
C ALA A 189 25.21 20.68 9.61
N GLU A 190 24.23 21.53 9.30
CA GLU A 190 22.83 21.11 9.12
C GLU A 190 22.65 20.14 7.93
N SER A 191 23.35 20.38 6.82
CA SER A 191 23.32 19.53 5.61
C SER A 191 23.98 18.17 5.87
N LEU A 192 25.13 18.14 6.57
CA LEU A 192 25.81 16.91 6.98
C LEU A 192 24.92 16.09 7.92
N ALA A 193 24.28 16.72 8.91
CA ALA A 193 23.36 16.03 9.82
C ALA A 193 22.15 15.44 9.08
N ALA A 194 21.56 16.18 8.13
CA ALA A 194 20.46 15.68 7.30
C ALA A 194 20.90 14.51 6.39
N SER A 195 22.08 14.62 5.77
CA SER A 195 22.68 13.57 4.93
C SER A 195 22.98 12.29 5.72
N ALA A 196 23.59 12.43 6.90
CA ALA A 196 23.86 11.31 7.80
C ALA A 196 22.56 10.62 8.27
N LYS A 197 21.51 11.40 8.58
CA LYS A 197 20.18 10.85 8.89
C LYS A 197 19.57 10.10 7.69
N ALA A 198 19.68 10.64 6.48
CA ALA A 198 19.19 9.97 5.27
C ALA A 198 19.92 8.64 5.01
N LEU A 199 21.26 8.64 5.11
CA LEU A 199 22.09 7.45 4.95
C LEU A 199 21.79 6.38 6.02
N ALA A 200 21.51 6.78 7.26
CA ALA A 200 21.11 5.87 8.33
C ALA A 200 19.73 5.22 8.10
N LEU A 201 18.78 5.93 7.47
CA LEU A 201 17.48 5.38 7.06
C LEU A 201 17.60 4.43 5.86
N GLU A 202 18.49 4.73 4.91
CA GLU A 202 18.76 3.88 3.75
C GLU A 202 19.47 2.57 4.16
N ASN A 203 20.43 2.66 5.08
CA ASN A 203 21.18 1.52 5.62
C ASN A 203 20.54 0.95 6.90
N ALA A 204 19.22 1.13 7.08
CA ALA A 204 18.49 0.59 8.21
C ALA A 204 18.64 -0.95 8.26
N LYS A 205 19.01 -1.46 9.44
CA LYS A 205 19.08 -2.90 9.71
C LYS A 205 17.70 -3.37 10.15
N TYR A 206 17.20 -4.40 9.47
CA TYR A 206 15.92 -5.04 9.74
C TYR A 206 16.20 -6.41 10.34
N ALA A 207 15.61 -6.73 11.49
CA ALA A 207 15.70 -8.06 12.09
C ALA A 207 14.96 -9.14 11.28
N PHE A 208 13.94 -8.74 10.50
CA PHE A 208 13.06 -9.65 9.78
C PHE A 208 13.05 -9.40 8.25
N ARG A 209 12.76 -10.44 7.46
CA ARG A 209 12.71 -10.41 5.99
C ARG A 209 11.27 -10.24 5.44
N LEU A 210 11.13 -9.70 4.24
CA LEU A 210 9.86 -9.74 3.51
C LEU A 210 9.42 -11.21 3.30
N GLY A 211 8.14 -11.49 3.54
CA GLY A 211 7.55 -12.83 3.45
C GLY A 211 7.80 -13.73 4.66
N GLN A 212 8.53 -13.26 5.68
CA GLN A 212 8.73 -14.02 6.91
C GLN A 212 7.42 -14.19 7.67
N LYS A 213 7.17 -15.41 8.16
CA LYS A 213 6.19 -15.68 9.21
C LYS A 213 6.75 -15.21 10.55
N VAL A 214 5.95 -14.40 11.23
CA VAL A 214 6.25 -13.84 12.55
C VAL A 214 5.06 -14.04 13.48
N LYS A 215 5.32 -14.07 14.78
CA LYS A 215 4.30 -14.11 15.81
C LYS A 215 4.37 -12.83 16.64
N HIS A 216 3.21 -12.24 16.96
CA HIS A 216 3.15 -11.08 17.82
C HIS A 216 3.43 -11.45 19.28
N LYS A 217 4.34 -10.71 19.93
CA LYS A 217 4.87 -11.00 21.28
C LYS A 217 3.85 -10.86 22.42
N ILE A 218 2.92 -9.91 22.29
CA ILE A 218 1.89 -9.62 23.31
C ILE A 218 0.58 -10.35 22.93
N PHE A 219 -0.07 -9.91 21.86
CA PHE A 219 -1.33 -10.46 21.34
C PHE A 219 -1.27 -11.90 20.79
N GLY A 220 -0.08 -12.44 20.50
CA GLY A 220 0.08 -13.85 20.12
C GLY A 220 -0.34 -14.26 18.70
N TYR A 221 -0.89 -13.35 17.89
CA TYR A 221 -1.36 -13.65 16.52
C TYR A 221 -0.20 -14.04 15.58
N GLN A 222 -0.50 -14.90 14.59
CA GLN A 222 0.40 -15.24 13.49
C GLN A 222 0.24 -14.24 12.34
N ALA A 223 1.35 -13.82 11.74
CA ALA A 223 1.38 -12.83 10.68
C ALA A 223 2.52 -13.06 9.67
N VAL A 224 2.41 -12.42 8.51
CA VAL A 224 3.41 -12.47 7.42
C VAL A 224 3.80 -11.05 7.04
N ILE A 225 5.10 -10.76 7.00
CA ILE A 225 5.62 -9.43 6.66
C ILE A 225 5.43 -9.14 5.17
N CYS A 226 4.61 -8.13 4.83
CA CYS A 226 4.42 -7.64 3.47
C CYS A 226 5.11 -6.29 3.20
N GLY A 227 5.50 -5.55 4.24
CA GLY A 227 6.22 -4.27 4.09
C GLY A 227 7.06 -3.91 5.30
N MET A 228 7.97 -2.95 5.12
CA MET A 228 8.93 -2.54 6.13
C MET A 228 9.35 -1.08 5.95
N ASP A 229 9.31 -0.30 7.03
CA ASP A 229 9.74 1.08 7.11
C ASP A 229 10.93 1.21 8.09
N PRO A 230 11.92 2.08 7.85
CA PRO A 230 13.09 2.24 8.72
C PRO A 230 12.79 3.00 10.03
N VAL A 231 11.67 3.71 10.09
CA VAL A 231 11.12 4.46 11.23
C VAL A 231 9.59 4.44 11.14
N CYS A 232 8.88 4.81 12.20
CA CYS A 232 7.42 4.95 12.14
C CYS A 232 6.98 5.98 11.09
N CYS A 233 6.15 5.56 10.13
CA CYS A 233 5.59 6.42 9.07
C CYS A 233 4.16 6.92 9.38
N GLU A 234 3.63 6.66 10.58
CA GLU A 234 2.23 6.91 10.95
C GLU A 234 1.95 8.24 11.68
N THR A 235 0.67 8.60 11.77
CA THR A 235 0.22 9.81 12.46
C THR A 235 0.51 9.78 13.96
N SER A 236 0.69 10.95 14.58
CA SER A 236 0.89 11.03 16.04
C SER A 236 -0.29 10.41 16.81
N SER A 237 -1.52 10.66 16.36
CA SER A 237 -2.73 10.07 16.94
C SER A 237 -2.76 8.53 16.86
N TRP A 238 -2.13 7.91 15.85
CA TRP A 238 -1.96 6.46 15.82
C TRP A 238 -0.84 6.02 16.76
N MET A 239 0.30 6.74 16.80
CA MET A 239 1.40 6.45 17.72
C MET A 239 1.00 6.56 19.21
N GLU A 240 0.08 7.47 19.54
CA GLU A 240 -0.54 7.59 20.87
C GLU A 240 -1.39 6.35 21.22
N VAL A 241 -2.24 5.89 20.29
CA VAL A 241 -3.12 4.72 20.45
C VAL A 241 -2.33 3.41 20.54
N ALA A 242 -1.35 3.21 19.65
CA ALA A 242 -0.42 2.08 19.68
C ALA A 242 0.68 2.21 20.76
N GLN A 243 0.66 3.29 21.55
CA GLN A 243 1.55 3.57 22.68
C GLN A 243 3.05 3.49 22.35
N VAL A 244 3.42 3.93 21.15
CA VAL A 244 4.78 3.83 20.57
C VAL A 244 5.84 4.46 21.47
N GLU A 245 5.52 5.52 22.20
CA GLU A 245 6.44 6.18 23.15
C GLU A 245 6.85 5.31 24.35
N LYS A 246 6.09 4.24 24.66
CA LYS A 246 6.40 3.29 25.74
C LYS A 246 7.34 2.16 25.31
N LEU A 247 7.61 2.03 24.01
CA LEU A 247 8.53 1.03 23.46
C LEU A 247 9.99 1.43 23.77
N PRO A 248 10.91 0.49 24.04
CA PRO A 248 12.27 0.81 24.47
C PRO A 248 13.10 1.57 23.41
N ARG A 249 12.70 1.53 22.14
CA ARG A 249 13.31 2.30 21.03
C ARG A 249 12.40 3.40 20.47
N GLY A 250 11.20 3.57 21.01
CA GLY A 250 10.20 4.51 20.51
C GLY A 250 9.88 4.33 19.02
N SER A 251 9.71 5.45 18.31
CA SER A 251 9.48 5.53 16.86
C SER A 251 10.74 5.44 15.98
N ASN A 252 11.94 5.37 16.59
CA ASN A 252 13.23 5.30 15.90
C ASN A 252 13.70 3.87 15.60
N GLN A 253 12.78 2.89 15.65
CA GLN A 253 13.00 1.51 15.22
C GLN A 253 12.34 1.25 13.87
N PRO A 254 12.71 0.17 13.15
CA PRO A 254 11.93 -0.32 12.04
C PRO A 254 10.49 -0.69 12.45
N PHE A 255 9.54 -0.40 11.56
CA PHE A 255 8.15 -0.84 11.66
C PHE A 255 7.84 -1.73 10.47
N TYR A 256 6.96 -2.71 10.68
CA TYR A 256 6.60 -3.71 9.69
C TYR A 256 5.11 -3.64 9.38
N GLN A 257 4.78 -3.60 8.10
CA GLN A 257 3.42 -3.83 7.61
C GLN A 257 3.24 -5.35 7.52
N VAL A 258 2.33 -5.90 8.29
CA VAL A 258 2.11 -7.36 8.37
C VAL A 258 0.67 -7.71 8.02
N LEU A 259 0.51 -8.80 7.27
CA LEU A 259 -0.78 -9.46 7.06
C LEU A 259 -1.00 -10.41 8.23
N VAL A 260 -2.17 -10.39 8.87
CA VAL A 260 -2.49 -11.27 9.99
C VAL A 260 -3.35 -12.44 9.49
N ASP A 261 -3.24 -13.61 10.11
CA ASP A 261 -4.07 -14.77 9.76
C ASP A 261 -5.55 -14.50 10.12
N VAL A 262 -6.46 -14.69 9.16
CA VAL A 262 -7.92 -14.56 9.36
C VAL A 262 -8.43 -15.53 10.43
N HIS A 263 -7.72 -16.63 10.68
CA HIS A 263 -8.02 -17.58 11.76
C HIS A 263 -7.47 -17.15 13.14
N ALA A 264 -6.52 -16.21 13.21
CA ALA A 264 -5.99 -15.66 14.46
C ALA A 264 -6.78 -14.43 14.93
N ASP A 265 -7.05 -13.47 14.04
CA ASP A 265 -7.99 -12.37 14.29
C ASP A 265 -8.77 -12.02 13.00
N PRO A 266 -10.10 -12.24 12.94
CA PRO A 266 -10.90 -11.92 11.76
C PRO A 266 -11.17 -10.42 11.57
N ASN A 267 -10.83 -9.56 12.54
CA ASN A 267 -11.06 -8.12 12.50
C ASN A 267 -9.82 -7.32 12.07
N LEU A 268 -8.63 -7.90 12.27
CA LEU A 268 -7.34 -7.33 11.95
C LEU A 268 -6.74 -8.08 10.75
N LEU A 269 -6.86 -7.50 9.55
CA LEU A 269 -6.28 -8.08 8.33
C LEU A 269 -4.86 -7.57 8.06
N VAL A 270 -4.64 -6.28 8.31
CA VAL A 270 -3.34 -5.60 8.15
C VAL A 270 -3.05 -4.84 9.44
N ALA A 271 -1.87 -5.11 10.02
CA ALA A 271 -1.36 -4.43 11.21
C ALA A 271 -0.05 -3.71 10.90
N TYR A 272 0.25 -2.67 11.67
CA TYR A 272 1.52 -1.93 11.61
C TYR A 272 2.24 -2.07 12.95
N VAL A 273 3.36 -2.77 12.96
CA VAL A 273 3.93 -3.37 14.18
C VAL A 273 5.40 -2.97 14.34
N PRO A 274 5.83 -2.52 15.54
CA PRO A 274 7.24 -2.23 15.81
C PRO A 274 8.08 -3.51 15.86
N GLU A 275 9.36 -3.41 15.47
CA GLU A 275 10.32 -4.52 15.52
C GLU A 275 10.39 -5.21 16.90
N ASP A 276 10.34 -4.45 18.00
CA ASP A 276 10.43 -4.95 19.38
C ASP A 276 9.24 -5.85 19.82
N ASN A 277 8.12 -5.80 19.07
CA ASN A 277 6.89 -6.56 19.30
C ASN A 277 6.81 -7.87 18.48
N LEU A 278 7.70 -8.08 17.51
CA LEU A 278 7.69 -9.28 16.67
C LEU A 278 8.63 -10.37 17.21
N LEU A 279 8.27 -11.62 16.99
CA LEU A 279 9.09 -12.80 17.27
C LEU A 279 9.12 -13.73 16.05
N VAL A 280 10.26 -14.40 15.85
CA VAL A 280 10.35 -15.56 14.95
C VAL A 280 9.73 -16.77 15.66
N PRO A 281 8.87 -17.58 15.02
CA PRO A 281 8.39 -18.83 15.59
C PRO A 281 9.54 -19.82 15.87
N ASP A 282 9.51 -20.52 17.01
CA ASP A 282 10.58 -21.44 17.45
C ASP A 282 10.77 -22.66 16.53
N GLN A 283 9.79 -22.95 15.66
CA GLN A 283 9.85 -23.98 14.63
C GLN A 283 9.32 -23.44 13.30
N PRO A 284 9.80 -23.97 12.15
CA PRO A 284 9.29 -23.63 10.82
C PRO A 284 7.79 -23.92 10.71
N ASP A 285 6.97 -22.88 10.85
CA ASP A 285 5.52 -22.98 10.87
C ASP A 285 4.96 -23.29 9.48
N LYS A 286 4.91 -24.59 9.16
CA LYS A 286 4.25 -25.14 7.96
C LYS A 286 2.72 -25.25 8.12
N GLY A 287 2.16 -24.60 9.14
CA GLY A 287 0.72 -24.45 9.33
C GLY A 287 0.05 -23.73 8.16
N ARG A 288 -1.26 -23.92 8.07
CA ARG A 288 -2.11 -23.12 7.19
C ARG A 288 -2.13 -21.68 7.68
N PHE A 289 -1.91 -20.76 6.76
CA PHE A 289 -2.08 -19.33 6.94
C PHE A 289 -3.03 -18.85 5.85
N ASP A 290 -4.19 -18.30 6.20
CA ASP A 290 -5.17 -17.83 5.23
C ASP A 290 -5.36 -16.30 5.32
N HIS A 291 -5.24 -15.62 4.19
CA HIS A 291 -5.41 -14.18 4.10
C HIS A 291 -5.75 -13.73 2.67
N PRO A 292 -6.76 -12.86 2.43
CA PRO A 292 -7.23 -12.51 1.08
C PRO A 292 -6.17 -11.89 0.16
N TYR A 293 -5.16 -11.26 0.73
CA TYR A 293 -4.08 -10.58 0.00
C TYR A 293 -2.87 -11.48 -0.32
N LEU A 294 -2.82 -12.70 0.23
CA LEU A 294 -1.66 -13.58 0.17
C LEU A 294 -1.27 -13.96 -1.27
N SER A 295 -2.26 -14.35 -2.07
CA SER A 295 -2.09 -14.78 -3.48
C SER A 295 -1.67 -13.66 -4.44
N PHE A 296 -1.79 -12.40 -4.04
CA PHE A 296 -1.39 -11.24 -4.84
C PHE A 296 0.01 -10.71 -4.48
N LEU A 297 0.48 -10.98 -3.26
CA LEU A 297 1.76 -10.47 -2.73
C LEU A 297 2.89 -11.52 -2.75
N PHE A 298 2.55 -12.81 -2.80
CA PHE A 298 3.51 -13.92 -2.73
C PHE A 298 3.21 -14.99 -3.79
N TYR A 299 4.26 -15.59 -4.34
CA TYR A 299 4.14 -16.68 -5.33
C TYR A 299 3.77 -18.05 -4.71
N GLY A 300 3.92 -18.18 -3.39
CA GLY A 300 3.77 -19.43 -2.64
C GLY A 300 4.68 -19.44 -1.41
N ALA A 301 4.76 -20.58 -0.72
CA ALA A 301 5.69 -20.81 0.38
C ALA A 301 7.01 -21.44 -0.09
N ASP A 302 8.09 -21.22 0.65
CA ASP A 302 9.40 -21.86 0.50
C ASP A 302 9.50 -23.17 1.29
N ALA A 303 10.64 -23.86 1.23
CA ALA A 303 10.83 -25.14 1.93
C ALA A 303 10.92 -24.99 3.47
N ALA A 304 11.19 -23.78 3.99
CA ALA A 304 11.14 -23.46 5.41
C ALA A 304 9.70 -23.15 5.88
N GLY A 305 8.80 -22.77 4.97
CA GLY A 305 7.40 -22.45 5.25
C GLY A 305 7.07 -20.95 5.22
N ASP A 306 8.06 -20.10 4.94
CA ASP A 306 7.93 -18.66 4.72
C ASP A 306 7.42 -18.36 3.30
N PHE A 307 6.90 -17.16 3.05
CA PHE A 307 6.34 -16.80 1.76
C PHE A 307 7.34 -16.11 0.82
N ILE A 308 7.32 -16.48 -0.46
CA ILE A 308 8.21 -15.96 -1.51
C ILE A 308 7.60 -14.69 -2.12
N PRO A 309 8.14 -13.47 -1.87
CA PRO A 309 7.47 -12.23 -2.29
C PRO A 309 7.61 -11.97 -3.79
N ILE A 310 6.55 -11.41 -4.40
CA ILE A 310 6.56 -11.06 -5.82
C ILE A 310 7.68 -10.08 -6.18
N LYS A 311 8.14 -10.10 -7.43
CA LYS A 311 9.24 -9.25 -7.92
C LYS A 311 9.02 -7.77 -7.56
N GLN A 312 7.83 -7.26 -7.87
CA GLN A 312 7.47 -5.85 -7.67
C GLN A 312 7.48 -5.43 -6.18
N LEU A 313 7.16 -6.35 -5.27
CA LEU A 313 7.16 -6.07 -3.83
C LEU A 313 8.59 -6.05 -3.27
N ARG A 314 9.47 -6.89 -3.81
CA ARG A 314 10.92 -6.85 -3.53
C ARG A 314 11.57 -5.58 -4.08
N GLU A 315 11.13 -5.12 -5.25
CA GLU A 315 11.55 -3.83 -5.83
C GLU A 315 11.04 -2.63 -5.00
N LYS A 316 9.78 -2.64 -4.51
CA LYS A 316 9.21 -1.58 -3.62
C LYS A 316 10.10 -1.25 -2.41
N TYR A 317 10.75 -2.26 -1.82
CA TYR A 317 11.60 -2.11 -0.62
C TYR A 317 13.11 -2.37 -0.88
N ASN A 318 13.52 -2.44 -2.15
CA ASN A 318 14.90 -2.71 -2.59
C ASN A 318 15.56 -3.91 -1.86
N LYS A 319 14.86 -5.05 -1.76
CA LYS A 319 15.38 -6.27 -1.13
C LYS A 319 15.65 -7.37 -2.18
N PRO A 320 16.75 -8.14 -2.05
CA PRO A 320 17.01 -9.29 -2.93
C PRO A 320 15.95 -10.39 -2.75
N ARG A 321 15.97 -11.40 -3.62
CA ARG A 321 15.28 -12.67 -3.32
C ARG A 321 16.01 -13.31 -2.14
N HIS A 322 15.29 -13.86 -1.16
CA HIS A 322 15.89 -14.83 -0.25
C HIS A 322 15.94 -16.20 -0.95
N GLU A 323 17.08 -16.86 -0.85
CA GLU A 323 17.31 -18.21 -1.33
C GLU A 323 17.75 -19.04 -0.12
N ILE A 324 17.05 -20.16 0.11
CA ILE A 324 17.40 -21.10 1.18
C ILE A 324 18.75 -21.72 0.80
N PRO A 325 19.70 -21.90 1.74
CA PRO A 325 20.91 -22.68 1.47
C PRO A 325 20.54 -24.09 1.00
N ASN A 326 21.02 -24.48 -0.18
CA ASN A 326 20.93 -25.86 -0.62
C ASN A 326 21.79 -26.71 0.33
N ASP A 327 21.20 -27.72 0.97
CA ASP A 327 21.94 -28.65 1.83
C ASP A 327 22.69 -29.64 0.93
N PRO A 328 24.03 -29.73 0.94
CA PRO A 328 24.81 -30.50 -0.04
C PRO A 328 24.70 -32.04 0.14
N GLN A 329 23.70 -32.52 0.88
CA GLN A 329 23.39 -33.95 1.03
C GLN A 329 22.35 -34.45 0.02
N ASP A 330 21.63 -33.56 -0.68
CA ASP A 330 20.64 -33.93 -1.71
C ASP A 330 21.29 -34.30 -3.07
N GLU A 331 22.61 -34.12 -3.23
CA GLU A 331 23.37 -34.60 -4.41
C GLU A 331 24.17 -35.88 -4.10
N GLU A 332 23.48 -37.00 -3.86
CA GLU A 332 24.09 -38.33 -4.05
C GLU A 332 24.26 -38.64 -5.55
N PRO A 333 25.48 -38.91 -6.05
CA PRO A 333 25.67 -39.36 -7.43
C PRO A 333 25.21 -40.81 -7.61
N GLN A 334 24.38 -41.07 -8.63
CA GLN A 334 23.98 -42.42 -9.07
C GLN A 334 25.02 -43.10 -9.97
#